data_AF-A0A355DX34-F1
#
_entry.id   AF-A0A355DX34-F1
#
_cell.length_a   1.000
_cell.length_b   1.000
_cell.length_c   1.000
_cell.angle_alpha   90.00
_cell.angle_beta   90.00
_cell.angle_gamma   90.00
#
_symmetry.space_group_name_H-M   'P 1'
#
loop_
_entity.id
_entity.type
_entity.pdbx_description
1 polymer ?
#
loop_
_entity_poly.entity_id
_entity_poly.type
_entity_poly.pdbx_seq_one_letter_code
_entity_poly.pdbx_strand_id
1 'polypeptide(L)'
;ETAYTQPALFALEYALAQLWQSWGIVPDAVMGHSVGEYVAACIAGVFSLEDGLKLIATRGRLMQELPQHGMMVAVFASEAQVVEAIAPYQEQVAIAAINGSENIVISGERNAVQTILEQFELAGIGFKPLQVSHAFHSPLMEPMLDQFEQVARQVKFAAPHLPFLSNLTGQVLSAGEIPDANYWCRHLREPVQFAASMQTLQQQGYEVFVELGPTPVLLGMGRRILSNDTGIWLPSLRKGHDDWQQILESLGSLYVNGITVDWMGFDRPYPRRRISLPTYPFQRSRYWAEIASQVTQNWGLTVEDITPHTPHPTPYSDWLYQVAWRPKTRLDRALPSLPVDYMPIPQKIAEDVQSQVSLLNSQYELTRYQPLGLELDKLSAAYVINAFVQLGWQPQLKQHISTNSTSKELNIVKEHQRLLGRMLEILQEEGILQKIGSKWQVCQELRGEDPE
;
A
#
# COMPACT_ATOMS: atom_id res chain seq x y z
N GLU A 1 32.34 16.75 -13.86
CA GLU A 1 31.95 17.83 -14.78
C GLU A 1 30.44 17.98 -14.77
N THR A 2 29.93 19.22 -14.70
CA THR A 2 28.50 19.52 -14.56
C THR A 2 27.70 19.03 -15.76
N ALA A 3 28.29 19.07 -16.96
CA ALA A 3 27.67 18.61 -18.20
C ALA A 3 27.27 17.12 -18.16
N TYR A 4 28.01 16.28 -17.43
CA TYR A 4 27.66 14.86 -17.28
C TYR A 4 26.84 14.59 -16.01
N THR A 5 27.18 15.23 -14.90
CA THR A 5 26.54 14.96 -13.61
C THR A 5 25.05 15.23 -13.63
N GLN A 6 24.59 16.35 -14.20
CA GLN A 6 23.17 16.68 -14.17
C GLN A 6 22.27 15.72 -14.98
N PRO A 7 22.55 15.42 -16.28
CA PRO A 7 21.75 14.45 -17.01
C PRO A 7 21.90 13.02 -16.48
N ALA A 8 23.05 12.64 -15.91
CA ALA A 8 23.20 11.33 -15.29
C ALA A 8 22.32 11.18 -14.03
N LEU A 9 22.27 12.21 -13.18
CA LEU A 9 21.37 12.23 -12.02
C LEU A 9 19.91 12.18 -12.47
N PHE A 10 19.52 13.00 -13.44
CA PHE A 10 18.15 12.98 -13.98
C PHE A 10 17.75 11.59 -14.48
N ALA A 11 18.61 10.93 -15.27
CA ALA A 11 18.33 9.60 -15.81
C ALA A 11 18.21 8.55 -14.69
N LEU A 12 19.09 8.60 -13.68
CA LEU A 12 19.04 7.71 -12.53
C LEU A 12 17.77 7.91 -11.69
N GLU A 13 17.47 9.14 -11.32
CA GLU A 13 16.31 9.50 -10.50
C GLU A 13 15.00 9.16 -11.22
N TYR A 14 14.90 9.42 -12.53
CA TYR A 14 13.76 9.01 -13.34
C TYR A 14 13.63 7.48 -13.40
N ALA A 15 14.73 6.75 -13.62
CA ALA A 15 14.70 5.28 -13.62
C ALA A 15 14.25 4.71 -12.27
N LEU A 16 14.69 5.29 -11.16
CA LEU A 16 14.24 4.93 -9.81
C LEU A 16 12.73 5.23 -9.64
N ALA A 17 12.24 6.36 -10.12
CA ALA A 17 10.81 6.67 -10.10
C ALA A 17 10.00 5.62 -10.85
N GLN A 18 10.43 5.25 -12.06
CA GLN A 18 9.78 4.20 -12.85
C GLN A 18 9.81 2.83 -12.16
N LEU A 19 10.91 2.50 -11.46
CA LEU A 19 11.03 1.26 -10.70
C LEU A 19 10.02 1.21 -9.55
N TRP A 20 9.94 2.27 -8.74
CA TRP A 20 8.97 2.37 -7.65
C TRP A 20 7.52 2.27 -8.15
N GLN A 21 7.19 2.99 -9.23
CA GLN A 21 5.87 2.92 -9.85
C GLN A 21 5.57 1.52 -10.39
N SER A 22 6.57 0.80 -10.93
CA SER A 22 6.39 -0.58 -11.38
C SER A 22 6.06 -1.56 -10.26
N TRP A 23 6.35 -1.19 -9.01
CA TRP A 23 5.98 -1.92 -7.80
C TRP A 23 4.70 -1.39 -7.14
N GLY A 24 3.96 -0.53 -7.85
CA GLY A 24 2.72 0.07 -7.36
C GLY A 24 2.91 1.25 -6.41
N ILE A 25 4.14 1.71 -6.19
CA ILE A 25 4.43 2.87 -5.33
C ILE A 25 4.35 4.14 -6.18
N VAL A 26 3.23 4.84 -6.07
CA VAL A 26 2.96 6.10 -6.79
C VAL A 26 3.01 7.28 -5.82
N PRO A 27 3.60 8.42 -6.20
CA PRO A 27 3.70 9.58 -5.33
C PRO A 27 2.39 10.37 -5.26
N ASP A 28 1.98 10.75 -4.06
CA ASP A 28 0.86 11.68 -3.82
C ASP A 28 1.27 13.16 -3.94
N ALA A 29 2.57 13.45 -3.89
CA ALA A 29 3.18 14.74 -4.17
C ALA A 29 4.63 14.53 -4.59
N VAL A 30 5.18 15.49 -5.34
CA VAL A 30 6.58 15.46 -5.75
C VAL A 30 7.28 16.78 -5.40
N MET A 31 8.55 16.65 -5.04
CA MET A 31 9.49 17.76 -4.92
C MET A 31 10.86 17.29 -5.39
N GLY A 32 11.71 18.23 -5.77
CA GLY A 32 13.13 17.96 -5.97
C GLY A 32 13.96 19.13 -5.46
N HIS A 33 15.29 18.95 -5.35
CA HIS A 33 16.19 20.03 -4.99
C HIS A 33 17.01 20.43 -6.21
N SER A 34 16.83 21.64 -6.72
CA SER A 34 17.53 22.15 -7.90
C SER A 34 17.41 21.17 -9.09
N VAL A 35 18.47 20.42 -9.41
CA VAL A 35 18.50 19.38 -10.45
C VAL A 35 17.29 18.43 -10.34
N GLY A 36 16.96 17.98 -9.12
CA GLY A 36 15.90 16.99 -8.92
C GLY A 36 14.50 17.52 -9.26
N GLU A 37 14.30 18.84 -9.29
CA GLU A 37 13.00 19.41 -9.66
C GLU A 37 12.63 19.12 -11.13
N TYR A 38 13.61 18.93 -12.01
CA TYR A 38 13.37 18.52 -13.40
C TYR A 38 12.77 17.11 -13.48
N VAL A 39 13.23 16.19 -12.63
CA VAL A 39 12.68 14.83 -12.56
C VAL A 39 11.29 14.86 -11.93
N ALA A 40 11.12 15.60 -10.83
CA ALA A 40 9.81 15.80 -10.20
C ALA A 40 8.78 16.36 -11.21
N ALA A 41 9.18 17.36 -12.01
CA ALA A 41 8.34 17.94 -13.04
C ALA A 41 7.97 16.93 -14.14
N CYS A 42 8.94 16.10 -14.57
CA CYS A 42 8.68 15.01 -15.52
C CYS A 42 7.66 14.00 -14.98
N ILE A 43 7.80 13.58 -13.71
CA ILE A 43 6.89 12.63 -13.05
C ILE A 43 5.51 13.24 -12.81
N ALA A 44 5.42 14.55 -12.55
CA ALA A 44 4.15 15.28 -12.46
C ALA A 44 3.55 15.62 -13.83
N GLY A 45 4.18 15.22 -14.94
CA GLY A 45 3.68 15.41 -16.30
C GLY A 45 3.79 16.85 -16.83
N VAL A 46 4.66 17.68 -16.25
CA VAL A 46 4.94 19.04 -16.74
C VAL A 46 5.54 19.02 -18.15
N PHE A 47 6.40 18.04 -18.44
CA PHE A 47 6.98 17.80 -19.76
C PHE A 47 7.31 16.31 -19.92
N SER A 48 7.60 15.89 -21.16
CA SER A 48 7.98 14.50 -21.44
C SER A 48 9.40 14.17 -20.96
N LEU A 49 9.73 12.88 -20.92
CA LEU A 49 11.09 12.42 -20.62
C LEU A 49 12.13 13.05 -21.56
N GLU A 50 11.84 13.09 -22.85
CA GLU A 50 12.74 13.64 -23.88
C GLU A 50 12.96 15.13 -23.69
N ASP A 51 11.89 15.88 -23.42
CA ASP A 51 11.98 17.33 -23.17
C ASP A 51 12.70 17.62 -21.85
N GLY A 52 12.42 16.87 -20.79
CA GLY A 52 13.13 16.96 -19.51
C GLY A 52 14.63 16.68 -19.65
N LEU A 53 14.98 15.63 -20.41
CA LEU A 53 16.37 15.28 -20.68
C LEU A 53 17.07 16.34 -21.54
N LYS A 54 16.36 16.92 -22.53
CA LYS A 54 16.85 18.03 -23.35
C LYS A 54 17.16 19.26 -22.49
N LEU A 55 16.25 19.63 -21.58
CA LEU A 55 16.44 20.76 -20.66
C LEU A 55 17.64 20.55 -19.74
N ILE A 56 17.69 19.40 -19.05
CA ILE A 56 18.75 19.16 -18.07
C ILE A 56 20.13 18.99 -18.72
N ALA A 57 20.20 18.38 -19.90
CA ALA A 57 21.45 18.29 -20.65
C ALA A 57 21.90 19.68 -21.14
N THR A 58 20.96 20.52 -21.61
CA THR A 58 21.25 21.91 -22.01
C THR A 58 21.74 22.72 -20.82
N ARG A 59 21.06 22.64 -19.68
CA ARG A 59 21.47 23.27 -18.42
C ARG A 59 22.87 22.85 -18.03
N GLY A 60 23.14 21.54 -17.98
CA GLY A 60 24.44 21.00 -17.60
C GLY A 60 25.57 21.48 -18.51
N ARG A 61 25.34 21.50 -19.83
CA ARG A 61 26.30 22.01 -20.82
C ARG A 61 26.58 23.50 -20.63
N LEU A 62 25.53 24.32 -20.60
CA LEU A 62 25.67 25.78 -20.46
C LEU A 62 26.34 26.16 -19.15
N MET A 63 25.98 25.51 -18.04
CA MET A 63 26.62 25.72 -16.76
C MET A 63 28.11 25.33 -16.76
N GLN A 64 28.49 24.33 -17.55
CA GLN A 64 29.89 23.90 -17.67
C GLN A 64 30.74 24.86 -18.51
N GLU A 65 30.13 25.61 -19.43
CA GLU A 65 30.77 26.63 -20.27
C GLU A 65 31.03 27.95 -19.54
N LEU A 66 30.37 28.16 -18.39
CA LEU A 66 30.56 29.37 -17.59
C LEU A 66 31.98 29.44 -16.97
N PRO A 67 32.46 30.65 -16.63
CA PRO A 67 33.72 30.80 -15.92
C PRO A 67 33.71 30.13 -14.52
N GLN A 68 34.81 29.45 -14.18
CA GLN A 68 34.97 28.70 -12.92
C GLN A 68 35.48 29.56 -11.73
N HIS A 69 35.18 30.86 -11.72
CA HIS A 69 35.57 31.76 -10.62
C HIS A 69 34.52 31.85 -9.50
N GLY A 70 33.47 31.04 -9.57
CA GLY A 70 32.43 30.96 -8.54
C GLY A 70 32.79 30.06 -7.35
N MET A 71 32.05 30.23 -6.26
CA MET A 71 32.10 29.38 -5.07
C MET A 71 30.69 29.18 -4.49
N MET A 72 30.46 28.04 -3.84
CA MET A 72 29.26 27.77 -3.03
C MET A 72 29.64 27.25 -1.66
N VAL A 73 28.96 27.73 -0.62
CA VAL A 73 29.29 27.42 0.77
C VAL A 73 28.02 27.23 1.57
N ALA A 74 27.92 26.13 2.32
CA ALA A 74 26.90 25.97 3.34
C ALA A 74 27.33 26.73 4.61
N VAL A 75 26.52 27.66 5.06
CA VAL A 75 26.69 28.47 6.27
C VAL A 75 25.68 28.00 7.31
N PHE A 76 26.16 27.73 8.52
CA PHE A 76 25.34 27.26 9.63
C PHE A 76 24.84 28.44 10.47
N ALA A 77 24.00 29.28 9.84
CA ALA A 77 23.40 30.47 10.42
C ALA A 77 21.97 30.64 9.91
N SER A 78 21.20 31.52 10.55
CA SER A 78 19.86 31.88 10.11
C SER A 78 19.85 32.64 8.80
N GLU A 79 18.74 32.55 8.06
CA GLU A 79 18.53 33.32 6.82
C GLU A 79 18.73 34.83 7.06
N ALA A 80 18.21 35.36 8.18
CA ALA A 80 18.34 36.78 8.52
C ALA A 80 19.81 37.21 8.67
N GLN A 81 20.63 36.42 9.36
CA GLN A 81 22.06 36.69 9.51
C GLN A 81 22.78 36.64 8.16
N VAL A 82 22.43 35.70 7.30
CA VAL A 82 23.03 35.59 5.97
C VAL A 82 22.62 36.75 5.07
N VAL A 83 21.34 37.14 5.07
CA VAL A 83 20.84 38.30 4.31
C VAL A 83 21.59 39.57 4.70
N GLU A 84 21.79 39.81 6.00
CA GLU A 84 22.55 40.96 6.50
C GLU A 84 24.01 40.91 6.01
N ALA A 85 24.68 39.76 6.11
CA ALA A 85 26.07 39.60 5.71
C ALA A 85 26.31 39.77 4.20
N ILE A 86 25.36 39.33 3.35
CA ILE A 86 25.51 39.44 1.90
C ILE A 86 24.97 40.75 1.32
N ALA A 87 24.27 41.58 2.11
CA ALA A 87 23.67 42.83 1.63
C ALA A 87 24.66 43.77 0.90
N PRO A 88 25.95 43.89 1.30
CA PRO A 88 26.93 44.68 0.55
C PRO A 88 27.37 44.08 -0.79
N TYR A 89 27.03 42.80 -1.05
CA TYR A 89 27.53 41.99 -2.16
C TYR A 89 26.41 41.46 -3.07
N GLN A 90 25.22 42.05 -3.06
CA GLN A 90 24.03 41.51 -3.76
C GLN A 90 24.21 41.29 -5.28
N GLU A 91 25.10 42.05 -5.92
CA GLU A 91 25.43 41.90 -7.35
C GLU A 91 26.38 40.72 -7.61
N GLN A 92 27.09 40.23 -6.58
CA GLN A 92 28.16 39.23 -6.69
C GLN A 92 27.81 37.91 -5.99
N VAL A 93 26.96 37.96 -4.96
CA VAL A 93 26.60 36.84 -4.08
C VAL A 93 25.11 36.82 -3.84
N ALA A 94 24.52 35.63 -3.92
CA ALA A 94 23.13 35.36 -3.59
C ALA A 94 23.01 34.19 -2.61
N ILE A 95 21.85 34.07 -1.97
CA ILE A 95 21.43 32.82 -1.36
C ILE A 95 21.03 31.87 -2.49
N ALA A 96 21.64 30.69 -2.51
CA ALA A 96 21.37 29.64 -3.48
C ALA A 96 20.36 28.62 -2.98
N ALA A 97 20.30 28.36 -1.66
CA ALA A 97 19.33 27.46 -1.08
C ALA A 97 19.10 27.75 0.42
N ILE A 98 17.85 27.59 0.84
CA ILE A 98 17.43 27.65 2.24
C ILE A 98 17.03 26.22 2.63
N ASN A 99 17.97 25.48 3.22
CA ASN A 99 17.84 24.04 3.49
C ASN A 99 17.41 23.72 4.93
N GLY A 100 17.23 24.75 5.77
CA GLY A 100 16.77 24.65 7.15
C GLY A 100 16.94 25.98 7.87
N SER A 101 16.48 26.08 9.12
CA SER A 101 16.55 27.33 9.90
C SER A 101 17.97 27.85 10.09
N GLU A 102 18.95 26.93 10.20
CA GLU A 102 20.37 27.23 10.41
C GLU A 102 21.25 26.53 9.35
N ASN A 103 20.76 26.40 8.12
CA ASN A 103 21.48 25.72 7.03
C ASN A 103 21.18 26.42 5.70
N ILE A 104 21.97 27.43 5.40
CA ILE A 104 21.80 28.31 4.23
C ILE A 104 22.99 28.12 3.31
N VAL A 105 22.77 28.07 2.00
CA VAL A 105 23.84 28.01 1.02
C VAL A 105 23.97 29.36 0.35
N ILE A 106 25.16 29.97 0.44
CA ILE A 106 25.51 31.16 -0.35
C ILE A 106 26.28 30.76 -1.60
N SER A 107 26.10 31.53 -2.67
CA SER A 107 26.78 31.30 -3.94
C SER A 107 27.10 32.61 -4.65
N GLY A 108 28.29 32.70 -5.22
CA GLY A 108 28.70 33.89 -5.94
C GLY A 108 30.16 33.90 -6.34
N GLU A 109 30.69 35.09 -6.60
CA GLU A 109 32.11 35.31 -6.86
C GLU A 109 32.98 34.87 -5.67
N ARG A 110 34.06 34.14 -5.96
CA ARG A 110 34.93 33.55 -4.93
C ARG A 110 35.46 34.56 -3.93
N ASN A 111 35.93 35.71 -4.39
CA ASN A 111 36.53 36.73 -3.51
C ASN A 111 35.49 37.32 -2.56
N ALA A 112 34.31 37.68 -3.07
CA ALA A 112 33.21 38.20 -2.26
C ALA A 112 32.73 37.18 -1.22
N VAL A 113 32.55 35.92 -1.64
CA VAL A 113 32.20 34.82 -0.73
C VAL A 113 33.26 34.67 0.36
N GLN A 114 34.56 34.68 0.02
CA GLN A 114 35.63 34.57 1.01
C GLN A 114 35.60 35.69 2.05
N THR A 115 35.39 36.95 1.64
CA THR A 115 35.26 38.07 2.58
C THR A 115 34.07 37.89 3.53
N ILE A 116 32.94 37.37 3.05
CA ILE A 116 31.78 37.05 3.90
C ILE A 116 32.12 35.92 4.89
N LEU A 117 32.87 34.90 4.45
CA LEU A 117 33.28 33.79 5.33
C LEU A 117 34.21 34.26 6.46
N GLU A 118 35.11 35.20 6.20
CA GLU A 118 35.96 35.80 7.24
C GLU A 118 35.12 36.50 8.32
N GLN A 119 34.03 37.17 7.94
CA GLN A 119 33.10 37.77 8.89
C GLN A 119 32.37 36.71 9.73
N PHE A 120 31.93 35.62 9.11
CA PHE A 120 31.32 34.51 9.84
C PHE A 120 32.30 33.82 10.78
N GLU A 121 33.55 33.62 10.36
CA GLU A 121 34.60 33.05 11.21
C GLU A 121 34.86 33.92 12.44
N LEU A 122 34.97 35.24 12.26
CA LEU A 122 35.11 36.20 13.37
C LEU A 122 33.91 36.20 14.32
N ALA A 123 32.71 35.96 13.80
CA ALA A 123 31.47 35.81 14.57
C ALA A 123 31.29 34.41 15.20
N GLY A 124 32.21 33.47 14.97
CA GLY A 124 32.13 32.10 15.47
C GLY A 124 31.07 31.23 14.76
N ILE A 125 30.62 31.62 13.58
CA ILE A 125 29.64 30.92 12.76
C ILE A 125 30.36 29.89 11.88
N GLY A 126 29.94 28.62 11.99
CA GLY A 126 30.50 27.54 11.19
C GLY A 126 30.05 27.57 9.73
N PHE A 127 30.91 27.11 8.83
CA PHE A 127 30.57 26.93 7.42
C PHE A 127 31.32 25.76 6.80
N LYS A 128 30.86 25.30 5.63
CA LYS A 128 31.46 24.20 4.87
C LYS A 128 31.41 24.50 3.36
N PRO A 129 32.58 24.65 2.70
CA PRO A 129 32.65 24.76 1.25
C PRO A 129 32.04 23.54 0.54
N LEU A 130 31.27 23.77 -0.52
CA LEU A 130 30.71 22.70 -1.34
C LEU A 130 31.67 22.33 -2.47
N GLN A 131 31.80 21.04 -2.74
CA GLN A 131 32.62 20.53 -3.84
C GLN A 131 31.89 20.66 -5.17
N VAL A 132 31.78 21.89 -5.67
CA VAL A 132 31.13 22.23 -6.95
C VAL A 132 32.08 23.05 -7.82
N SER A 133 31.85 22.98 -9.13
CA SER A 133 32.68 23.66 -10.14
C SER A 133 32.30 25.14 -10.37
N HIS A 134 31.06 25.51 -10.06
CA HIS A 134 30.49 26.83 -10.36
C HIS A 134 29.58 27.30 -9.22
N ALA A 135 29.20 28.59 -9.27
CA ALA A 135 28.31 29.24 -8.34
C ALA A 135 26.84 29.19 -8.82
N PHE A 136 26.16 28.05 -8.64
CA PHE A 136 24.77 27.88 -9.06
C PHE A 136 23.80 28.74 -8.25
N HIS A 137 22.67 29.14 -8.85
CA HIS A 137 21.64 29.98 -8.18
C HIS A 137 22.20 31.32 -7.70
N SER A 138 22.98 31.98 -8.56
CA SER A 138 23.65 33.25 -8.28
C SER A 138 23.68 34.15 -9.52
N PRO A 139 24.08 35.44 -9.39
CA PRO A 139 24.29 36.33 -10.53
C PRO A 139 25.18 35.74 -11.62
N LEU A 140 26.12 34.85 -11.25
CA LEU A 140 27.01 34.20 -12.22
C LEU A 140 26.31 33.24 -13.17
N MET A 141 25.02 32.95 -12.99
CA MET A 141 24.20 32.19 -13.94
C MET A 141 23.60 33.07 -15.06
N GLU A 142 23.57 34.39 -14.90
CA GLU A 142 22.95 35.31 -15.87
C GLU A 142 23.44 35.15 -17.31
N PRO A 143 24.76 34.96 -17.59
CA PRO A 143 25.25 34.85 -18.97
C PRO A 143 24.69 33.66 -19.76
N MET A 144 24.18 32.62 -19.10
CA MET A 144 23.60 31.46 -19.77
C MET A 144 22.08 31.52 -19.95
N LEU A 145 21.38 32.46 -19.28
CA LEU A 145 19.92 32.42 -19.18
C LEU A 145 19.25 32.61 -20.54
N ASP A 146 19.68 33.55 -21.36
CA ASP A 146 19.10 33.79 -22.69
C ASP A 146 19.20 32.55 -23.59
N GLN A 147 20.36 31.88 -23.60
CA GLN A 147 20.57 30.68 -24.40
C GLN A 147 19.76 29.49 -23.86
N PHE A 148 19.63 29.38 -22.54
CA PHE A 148 18.78 28.37 -21.93
C PHE A 148 17.29 28.61 -22.27
N GLU A 149 16.82 29.86 -22.16
CA GLU A 149 15.44 30.24 -22.45
C GLU A 149 15.05 29.91 -23.89
N GLN A 150 15.94 30.15 -24.85
CA GLN A 150 15.70 29.80 -26.26
C GLN A 150 15.42 28.30 -26.46
N VAL A 151 16.09 27.44 -25.69
CA VAL A 151 15.85 26.00 -25.72
C VAL A 151 14.57 25.65 -24.96
N ALA A 152 14.35 26.28 -23.80
CA ALA A 152 13.17 26.05 -22.98
C ALA A 152 11.87 26.43 -23.71
N ARG A 153 11.86 27.50 -24.51
CA ARG A 153 10.71 27.90 -25.33
C ARG A 153 10.31 26.88 -26.40
N GLN A 154 11.15 25.89 -26.69
CA GLN A 154 10.84 24.80 -27.64
C GLN A 154 10.19 23.60 -26.95
N VAL A 155 10.15 23.57 -25.62
CA VAL A 155 9.54 22.51 -24.82
C VAL A 155 8.05 22.77 -24.66
N LYS A 156 7.26 21.69 -24.66
CA LYS A 156 5.83 21.77 -24.38
C LYS A 156 5.60 21.58 -22.89
N PHE A 157 5.34 22.68 -22.18
CA PHE A 157 4.98 22.65 -20.77
C PHE A 157 3.49 22.43 -20.58
N ALA A 158 3.13 21.64 -19.57
CA ALA A 158 1.78 21.40 -19.10
C ALA A 158 1.67 21.69 -17.59
N ALA A 159 0.44 21.92 -17.12
CA ALA A 159 0.18 22.00 -15.70
C ALA A 159 0.38 20.59 -15.07
N PRO A 160 0.99 20.50 -13.89
CA PRO A 160 1.26 19.22 -13.25
C PRO A 160 -0.04 18.50 -12.87
N HIS A 161 -0.09 17.17 -13.05
CA HIS A 161 -1.23 16.33 -12.66
C HIS A 161 -1.12 15.79 -11.23
N LEU A 162 -0.02 16.08 -10.53
CA LEU A 162 0.22 15.78 -9.12
C LEU A 162 0.57 17.08 -8.39
N PRO A 163 0.32 17.17 -7.07
CA PRO A 163 0.89 18.24 -6.25
C PRO A 163 2.41 18.35 -6.46
N PHE A 164 2.85 19.49 -6.97
CA PHE A 164 4.24 19.76 -7.32
C PHE A 164 4.73 20.95 -6.49
N LEU A 165 5.72 20.73 -5.63
CA LEU A 165 6.27 21.77 -4.76
C LEU A 165 7.38 22.52 -5.49
N SER A 166 7.16 23.82 -5.67
CA SER A 166 8.12 24.69 -6.36
C SER A 166 9.30 25.05 -5.48
N ASN A 167 10.49 24.94 -6.04
CA ASN A 167 11.74 25.40 -5.46
C ASN A 167 11.77 26.92 -5.28
N LEU A 168 11.00 27.68 -6.07
CA LEU A 168 10.98 29.15 -5.99
C LEU A 168 10.17 29.66 -4.80
N THR A 169 9.09 28.97 -4.45
CA THR A 169 8.12 29.45 -3.44
C THR A 169 8.09 28.58 -2.19
N GLY A 170 8.54 27.32 -2.28
CA GLY A 170 8.36 26.32 -1.23
C GLY A 170 6.91 25.89 -1.05
N GLN A 171 6.02 26.24 -1.98
CA GLN A 171 4.60 25.92 -1.96
C GLN A 171 4.23 25.00 -3.12
N VAL A 172 3.10 24.31 -2.99
CA VAL A 172 2.49 23.59 -4.12
C VAL A 172 2.07 24.62 -5.18
N LEU A 173 2.40 24.38 -6.44
CA LEU A 173 1.95 25.23 -7.55
C LEU A 173 0.42 25.31 -7.59
N SER A 174 -0.10 26.48 -7.97
CA SER A 174 -1.54 26.68 -8.04
C SER A 174 -2.16 25.78 -9.11
N ALA A 175 -3.41 25.39 -8.92
CA ALA A 175 -4.11 24.56 -9.91
C ALA A 175 -4.14 25.24 -11.29
N GLY A 176 -3.62 24.57 -12.31
CA GLY A 176 -3.53 25.10 -13.68
C GLY A 176 -2.33 26.02 -13.94
N GLU A 177 -1.52 26.31 -12.92
CA GLU A 177 -0.24 27.02 -13.10
C GLU A 177 0.74 26.14 -13.89
N ILE A 178 1.39 26.73 -14.90
CA ILE A 178 2.32 26.03 -15.77
C ILE A 178 3.72 26.56 -15.48
N PRO A 179 4.65 25.71 -15.00
CA PRO A 179 6.06 26.09 -14.85
C PRO A 179 6.72 26.13 -16.24
N ASP A 180 6.55 27.26 -16.91
CA ASP A 180 6.99 27.52 -18.28
C ASP A 180 8.49 27.86 -18.39
N ALA A 181 8.95 28.27 -19.58
CA ALA A 181 10.35 28.64 -19.81
C ALA A 181 10.86 29.73 -18.84
N ASN A 182 10.02 30.69 -18.47
CA ASN A 182 10.39 31.74 -17.52
C ASN A 182 10.55 31.18 -16.11
N TYR A 183 9.66 30.26 -15.69
CA TYR A 183 9.84 29.53 -14.43
C TYR A 183 11.22 28.86 -14.37
N TRP A 184 11.63 28.14 -15.41
CA TRP A 184 12.91 27.42 -15.42
C TRP A 184 14.13 28.35 -15.51
N CYS A 185 14.01 29.53 -16.09
CA CYS A 185 15.07 30.55 -16.03
C CYS A 185 15.22 31.13 -14.62
N ARG A 186 14.10 31.44 -13.96
CA ARG A 186 14.08 31.86 -12.55
C ARG A 186 14.64 30.77 -11.65
N HIS A 187 14.26 29.52 -11.86
CA HIS A 187 14.76 28.34 -11.13
C HIS A 187 16.28 28.21 -11.16
N LEU A 188 16.95 28.64 -12.23
CA LEU A 188 18.41 28.62 -12.34
C LEU A 188 19.11 29.72 -11.51
N ARG A 189 18.39 30.80 -11.21
CA ARG A 189 18.93 32.06 -10.71
C ARG A 189 18.52 32.36 -9.26
N GLU A 190 17.33 31.95 -8.87
CA GLU A 190 16.70 32.22 -7.57
C GLU A 190 16.96 31.09 -6.56
N PRO A 191 16.88 31.37 -5.24
CA PRO A 191 17.17 30.39 -4.20
C PRO A 191 16.19 29.20 -4.20
N VAL A 192 16.71 28.02 -3.87
CA VAL A 192 15.90 26.83 -3.59
C VAL A 192 15.29 26.90 -2.18
N GLN A 193 13.96 27.00 -2.10
CA GLN A 193 13.16 27.06 -0.89
C GLN A 193 12.85 25.66 -0.29
N PHE A 194 13.89 24.86 -0.04
CA PHE A 194 13.72 23.48 0.44
C PHE A 194 13.07 23.39 1.82
N ALA A 195 13.48 24.25 2.76
CA ALA A 195 12.92 24.26 4.11
C ALA A 195 11.41 24.55 4.12
N ALA A 196 11.00 25.55 3.35
CA ALA A 196 9.59 25.89 3.16
C ALA A 196 8.83 24.74 2.48
N SER A 197 9.42 24.08 1.48
CA SER A 197 8.81 22.92 0.82
C SER A 197 8.53 21.77 1.80
N MET A 198 9.48 21.46 2.68
CA MET A 198 9.29 20.44 3.73
C MET A 198 8.20 20.83 4.72
N GLN A 199 8.17 22.11 5.15
CA GLN A 199 7.13 22.62 6.04
C GLN A 199 5.74 22.53 5.41
N THR A 200 5.62 22.84 4.12
CA THR A 200 4.38 22.69 3.34
C THR A 200 3.92 21.24 3.32
N LEU A 201 4.81 20.29 3.05
CA LEU A 201 4.46 18.86 3.12
C LEU A 201 3.97 18.44 4.52
N GLN A 202 4.65 18.89 5.58
CA GLN A 202 4.22 18.58 6.95
C GLN A 202 2.84 19.16 7.26
N GLN A 203 2.60 20.42 6.87
CA GLN A 203 1.30 21.10 7.06
C GLN A 203 0.17 20.40 6.30
N GLN A 204 0.47 19.78 5.16
CA GLN A 204 -0.47 18.98 4.38
C GLN A 204 -0.61 17.52 4.89
N GLY A 205 0.12 17.15 5.94
CA GLY A 205 -0.01 15.85 6.61
C GLY A 205 0.76 14.70 5.95
N TYR A 206 1.74 15.00 5.09
CA TYR A 206 2.62 13.98 4.52
C TYR A 206 3.57 13.44 5.59
N GLU A 207 3.57 12.12 5.77
CA GLU A 207 4.41 11.41 6.76
C GLU A 207 5.32 10.35 6.10
N VAL A 208 5.25 10.16 4.78
CA VAL A 208 6.04 9.17 4.03
C VAL A 208 6.90 9.89 3.03
N PHE A 209 8.22 9.81 3.19
CA PHE A 209 9.19 10.45 2.29
C PHE A 209 10.08 9.39 1.66
N VAL A 210 10.03 9.26 0.33
CA VAL A 210 10.90 8.38 -0.44
C VAL A 210 11.86 9.25 -1.25
N GLU A 211 13.17 9.13 -1.02
CA GLU A 211 14.17 9.86 -1.80
C GLU A 211 14.65 9.03 -2.98
N LEU A 212 14.47 9.59 -4.17
CA LEU A 212 14.92 9.05 -5.43
C LEU A 212 16.28 9.66 -5.74
N GLY A 213 17.36 8.90 -5.53
CA GLY A 213 18.71 9.40 -5.77
C GLY A 213 19.78 8.44 -5.27
N PRO A 214 21.06 8.70 -5.59
CA PRO A 214 22.18 7.82 -5.27
C PRO A 214 22.60 7.85 -3.79
N THR A 215 22.15 8.84 -3.02
CA THR A 215 22.50 9.03 -1.62
C THR A 215 21.41 9.86 -0.93
N PRO A 216 21.02 9.55 0.32
CA PRO A 216 19.88 10.19 0.98
C PRO A 216 20.22 11.56 1.59
N VAL A 217 20.48 12.55 0.75
CA VAL A 217 20.84 13.90 1.18
C VAL A 217 19.59 14.65 1.64
N LEU A 218 18.50 14.57 0.87
CA LEU A 218 17.25 15.29 1.15
C LEU A 218 16.57 14.75 2.39
N LEU A 219 16.53 13.43 2.63
CA LEU A 219 16.01 12.85 3.87
C LEU A 219 16.78 13.36 5.09
N GLY A 220 18.12 13.48 4.97
CA GLY A 220 18.96 14.01 6.04
C GLY A 220 18.66 15.48 6.36
N MET A 221 18.40 16.31 5.34
CA MET A 221 18.00 17.71 5.54
C MET A 221 16.57 17.82 6.06
N GLY A 222 15.62 17.09 5.48
CA GLY A 222 14.20 17.09 5.84
C GLY A 222 13.96 16.71 7.30
N ARG A 223 14.66 15.67 7.80
CA ARG A 223 14.58 15.27 9.22
C ARG A 223 14.99 16.36 10.21
N ARG A 224 15.95 17.21 9.83
CA ARG A 224 16.36 18.36 10.67
C ARG A 224 15.31 19.46 10.70
N ILE A 225 14.46 19.55 9.68
CA ILE A 225 13.37 20.55 9.60
C ILE A 225 12.13 20.05 10.34
N LEU A 226 11.70 18.80 10.11
CA LEU A 226 10.41 18.28 10.60
C LEU A 226 10.45 17.63 11.99
N SER A 227 11.63 17.53 12.62
CA SER A 227 11.94 16.71 13.81
C SER A 227 11.99 15.19 13.53
N ASN A 228 12.89 14.48 14.22
CA ASN A 228 13.24 13.08 13.90
C ASN A 228 12.11 12.07 14.16
N ASP A 229 11.10 12.41 14.95
CA ASP A 229 10.06 11.48 15.42
C ASP A 229 8.83 11.42 14.50
N THR A 230 8.79 12.22 13.43
CA THR A 230 7.64 12.30 12.53
C THR A 230 7.93 11.60 11.21
N GLY A 231 7.11 10.59 10.87
CA GLY A 231 7.09 9.94 9.56
C GLY A 231 8.19 8.91 9.27
N ILE A 232 8.09 8.28 8.10
CA ILE A 232 9.05 7.30 7.57
C ILE A 232 9.87 7.93 6.44
N TRP A 233 11.17 7.64 6.42
CA TRP A 233 12.15 8.30 5.56
C TRP A 233 13.00 7.25 4.86
N LEU A 234 12.78 7.07 3.57
CA LEU A 234 13.16 5.87 2.85
C LEU A 234 14.07 6.19 1.66
N PRO A 235 15.37 5.84 1.72
CA PRO A 235 16.27 6.00 0.59
C PRO A 235 15.97 4.97 -0.52
N SER A 236 16.13 5.36 -1.78
CA SER A 236 16.21 4.37 -2.86
C SER A 236 17.58 3.71 -2.91
N LEU A 237 18.66 4.51 -2.89
CA LEU A 237 20.04 4.05 -2.89
C LEU A 237 20.85 4.74 -1.79
N ARG A 238 21.94 4.09 -1.38
CA ARG A 238 22.87 4.64 -0.38
C ARG A 238 24.29 4.19 -0.68
N LYS A 239 25.21 5.14 -0.79
CA LYS A 239 26.63 4.86 -0.98
C LYS A 239 27.15 3.89 0.09
N GLY A 240 27.83 2.83 -0.34
CA GLY A 240 28.42 1.81 0.53
C GLY A 240 27.45 0.75 1.04
N HIS A 241 26.21 0.72 0.54
CA HIS A 241 25.25 -0.36 0.78
C HIS A 241 24.97 -1.08 -0.55
N ASP A 242 24.53 -2.33 -0.48
CA ASP A 242 24.05 -3.05 -1.67
C ASP A 242 22.74 -2.42 -2.17
N ASP A 243 22.66 -2.19 -3.48
CA ASP A 243 21.53 -1.46 -4.09
C ASP A 243 20.20 -2.20 -3.89
N TRP A 244 20.20 -3.53 -4.07
CA TRP A 244 18.99 -4.35 -3.88
C TRP A 244 18.59 -4.42 -2.42
N GLN A 245 19.55 -4.63 -1.52
CA GLN A 245 19.28 -4.61 -0.10
C GLN A 245 18.64 -3.29 0.33
N GLN A 246 19.24 -2.15 -0.06
CA GLN A 246 18.77 -0.84 0.37
C GLN A 246 17.34 -0.57 -0.11
N ILE A 247 17.05 -0.82 -1.38
CA ILE A 247 15.73 -0.51 -1.93
C ILE A 247 14.65 -1.47 -1.41
N LEU A 248 14.99 -2.75 -1.16
CA LEU A 248 14.07 -3.73 -0.58
C LEU A 248 13.78 -3.47 0.90
N GLU A 249 14.76 -2.97 1.66
CA GLU A 249 14.53 -2.50 3.03
C GLU A 249 13.51 -1.34 3.05
N SER A 250 13.64 -0.40 2.12
CA SER A 250 12.68 0.69 1.94
C SER A 250 11.29 0.18 1.52
N LEU A 251 11.21 -0.75 0.56
CA LEU A 251 9.95 -1.36 0.13
C LEU A 251 9.27 -2.14 1.26
N GLY A 252 10.05 -2.90 2.03
CA GLY A 252 9.55 -3.62 3.20
C GLY A 252 9.01 -2.67 4.28
N SER A 253 9.66 -1.52 4.47
CA SER A 253 9.17 -0.48 5.38
C SER A 253 7.83 0.10 4.91
N LEU A 254 7.67 0.39 3.61
CA LEU A 254 6.38 0.82 3.03
C LEU A 254 5.28 -0.23 3.30
N TYR A 255 5.57 -1.50 3.00
CA TYR A 255 4.61 -2.59 3.17
C TYR A 255 4.15 -2.75 4.63
N VAL A 256 5.07 -2.73 5.59
CA VAL A 256 4.74 -2.84 7.03
C VAL A 256 3.93 -1.64 7.54
N ASN A 257 4.12 -0.47 6.92
CA ASN A 257 3.33 0.73 7.21
C ASN A 257 2.00 0.78 6.44
N GLY A 258 1.61 -0.31 5.77
CA GLY A 258 0.30 -0.45 5.15
C GLY A 258 0.19 0.09 3.73
N ILE A 259 1.29 0.50 3.12
CA ILE A 259 1.31 0.89 1.70
C ILE A 259 1.16 -0.37 0.84
N THR A 260 0.25 -0.30 -0.12
CA THR A 260 -0.02 -1.42 -1.03
C THR A 260 1.13 -1.56 -2.02
N VAL A 261 1.72 -2.75 -2.08
CA VAL A 261 2.76 -3.10 -3.05
C VAL A 261 2.17 -4.00 -4.13
N ASP A 262 2.42 -3.68 -5.39
CA ASP A 262 2.18 -4.59 -6.50
C ASP A 262 3.27 -5.67 -6.56
N TRP A 263 3.07 -6.74 -5.79
CA TRP A 263 3.99 -7.89 -5.77
C TRP A 263 4.07 -8.62 -7.11
N MET A 264 3.01 -8.56 -7.93
CA MET A 264 3.06 -9.13 -9.29
C MET A 264 3.94 -8.27 -10.20
N GLY A 265 3.86 -6.94 -10.08
CA GLY A 265 4.74 -5.99 -10.75
C GLY A 265 6.20 -6.19 -10.35
N PHE A 266 6.47 -6.30 -9.05
CA PHE A 266 7.80 -6.58 -8.49
C PHE A 266 8.44 -7.85 -9.10
N ASP A 267 7.69 -8.96 -9.12
CA ASP A 267 8.23 -10.23 -9.57
C ASP A 267 8.20 -10.45 -11.10
N ARG A 268 7.58 -9.55 -11.86
CA ARG A 268 7.39 -9.66 -13.32
C ARG A 268 8.67 -9.98 -14.11
N PRO A 269 9.85 -9.39 -13.81
CA PRO A 269 11.07 -9.67 -14.57
C PRO A 269 11.70 -11.03 -14.25
N TYR A 270 11.25 -11.72 -13.20
CA TYR A 270 11.89 -12.92 -12.70
C TYR A 270 11.05 -14.18 -12.97
N PRO A 271 11.67 -15.31 -13.34
CA PRO A 271 10.96 -16.57 -13.40
C PRO A 271 10.63 -17.05 -11.98
N ARG A 272 9.35 -16.98 -11.60
CA ARG A 272 8.85 -17.44 -10.28
C ARG A 272 8.01 -18.70 -10.40
N ARG A 273 7.96 -19.47 -9.31
CA ARG A 273 7.09 -20.64 -9.15
C ARG A 273 6.39 -20.57 -7.80
N ARG A 274 5.08 -20.82 -7.79
CA ARG A 274 4.33 -20.95 -6.54
C ARG A 274 4.76 -22.23 -5.83
N ILE A 275 5.02 -22.13 -4.54
CA ILE A 275 5.35 -23.25 -3.67
C ILE A 275 4.30 -23.37 -2.56
N SER A 276 4.17 -24.55 -1.97
CA SER A 276 3.31 -24.74 -0.80
C SER A 276 3.95 -24.07 0.41
N LEU A 277 3.20 -23.20 1.10
CA LEU A 277 3.59 -22.55 2.36
C LEU A 277 2.59 -22.94 3.46
N PRO A 278 2.95 -22.82 4.75
CA PRO A 278 2.02 -23.00 5.85
C PRO A 278 0.76 -22.14 5.66
N THR A 279 -0.40 -22.71 5.98
CA THR A 279 -1.68 -21.98 5.97
C THR A 279 -1.77 -20.98 7.12
N TYR A 280 -2.75 -20.07 7.06
CA TYR A 280 -2.96 -19.06 8.08
C TYR A 280 -3.00 -19.62 9.52
N PRO A 281 -2.17 -19.10 10.46
CA PRO A 281 -2.12 -19.57 11.84
C PRO A 281 -3.27 -18.97 12.67
N PHE A 282 -4.47 -19.53 12.54
CA PHE A 282 -5.66 -19.07 13.27
C PHE A 282 -5.42 -18.97 14.79
N GLN A 283 -5.66 -17.77 15.34
CA GLN A 283 -5.69 -17.50 16.78
C GLN A 283 -7.03 -17.95 17.35
N ARG A 284 -7.15 -19.27 17.57
CA ARG A 284 -8.43 -19.92 17.91
C ARG A 284 -8.88 -19.54 19.31
N SER A 285 -10.16 -19.19 19.44
CA SER A 285 -10.87 -19.08 20.70
C SER A 285 -12.06 -20.03 20.70
N ARG A 286 -12.43 -20.56 21.87
CA ARG A 286 -13.59 -21.44 21.99
C ARG A 286 -14.86 -20.59 21.96
N TYR A 287 -15.66 -20.75 20.92
CA TYR A 287 -17.00 -20.20 20.83
C TYR A 287 -18.00 -21.36 20.94
N TRP A 288 -18.80 -21.36 21.99
CA TRP A 288 -19.83 -22.38 22.23
C TRP A 288 -21.04 -21.71 22.88
N ALA A 289 -22.23 -21.93 22.34
CA ALA A 289 -23.47 -21.51 22.99
C ALA A 289 -23.84 -22.57 24.03
N GLU A 290 -23.87 -22.19 25.31
CA GLU A 290 -24.51 -23.04 26.31
C GLU A 290 -26.01 -22.93 26.07
N ILE A 291 -26.58 -23.97 25.46
CA ILE A 291 -28.02 -24.19 25.51
C ILE A 291 -28.30 -24.43 26.99
N ALA A 292 -28.87 -23.43 27.68
CA ALA A 292 -29.40 -23.65 29.01
C ALA A 292 -30.34 -24.84 28.90
N SER A 293 -29.94 -25.98 29.46
CA SER A 293 -30.87 -27.05 29.76
C SER A 293 -31.87 -26.43 30.72
N GLN A 294 -32.98 -25.91 30.17
CA GLN A 294 -34.19 -25.79 30.95
C GLN A 294 -34.46 -27.21 31.42
N VAL A 295 -34.05 -27.42 32.66
CA VAL A 295 -34.38 -28.53 33.51
C VAL A 295 -35.80 -28.92 33.19
N THR A 296 -35.98 -30.17 32.77
CA THR A 296 -37.24 -30.91 32.85
C THR A 296 -37.68 -30.90 34.32
N GLN A 297 -38.20 -29.76 34.79
CA GLN A 297 -38.93 -29.64 36.02
C GLN A 297 -40.39 -29.78 35.64
N ASN A 298 -40.86 -31.03 35.73
CA ASN A 298 -42.25 -31.41 35.91
C ASN A 298 -43.28 -30.52 35.20
N TRP A 299 -43.51 -30.78 33.92
CA TRP A 299 -44.88 -30.68 33.43
C TRP A 299 -45.59 -31.94 33.87
N GLY A 300 -46.04 -31.93 35.14
CA GLY A 300 -47.14 -32.78 35.58
C GLY A 300 -48.38 -32.41 34.80
N LEU A 301 -48.47 -32.88 33.56
CA LEU A 301 -49.68 -32.86 32.75
C LEU A 301 -50.37 -34.20 32.99
N THR A 302 -51.22 -34.23 34.02
CA THR A 302 -52.40 -35.06 33.97
C THR A 302 -53.18 -34.68 32.72
N VAL A 303 -53.45 -35.68 31.88
CA VAL A 303 -54.27 -35.53 30.68
C VAL A 303 -55.72 -35.37 31.13
N GLU A 304 -56.11 -34.17 31.53
CA GLU A 304 -57.52 -33.78 31.67
C GLU A 304 -57.71 -32.38 31.06
N ASP A 305 -58.56 -32.35 30.04
CA ASP A 305 -59.19 -31.21 29.37
C ASP A 305 -58.31 -30.17 28.63
N ILE A 306 -57.96 -30.52 27.39
CA ILE A 306 -57.58 -29.54 26.36
C ILE A 306 -58.85 -28.92 25.78
N THR A 307 -59.26 -27.76 26.29
CA THR A 307 -59.95 -26.75 25.47
C THR A 307 -58.90 -25.88 24.75
N PRO A 308 -59.11 -25.51 23.47
CA PRO A 308 -58.09 -24.88 22.66
C PRO A 308 -57.88 -23.42 23.06
N HIS A 309 -56.79 -23.14 23.78
CA HIS A 309 -56.21 -21.80 23.83
C HIS A 309 -55.01 -21.74 22.88
N THR A 310 -55.17 -20.90 21.86
CA THR A 310 -54.17 -20.51 20.86
C THR A 310 -52.82 -20.18 21.48
N PRO A 311 -51.70 -20.81 21.04
CA PRO A 311 -50.37 -20.37 21.41
C PRO A 311 -50.03 -19.11 20.63
N HIS A 312 -49.68 -18.02 21.32
CA HIS A 312 -48.98 -16.91 20.69
C HIS A 312 -47.60 -17.41 20.24
N PRO A 313 -47.25 -17.34 18.95
CA PRO A 313 -45.89 -17.63 18.52
C PRO A 313 -45.00 -16.49 19.00
N THR A 314 -44.01 -16.79 19.85
CA THR A 314 -42.89 -15.86 20.02
C THR A 314 -42.24 -15.67 18.65
N PRO A 315 -42.13 -14.44 18.13
CA PRO A 315 -41.59 -14.25 16.80
C PRO A 315 -40.11 -14.63 16.77
N TYR A 316 -39.67 -15.21 15.65
CA TYR A 316 -38.26 -15.58 15.38
C TYR A 316 -37.25 -14.42 15.61
N SER A 317 -37.72 -13.18 15.75
CA SER A 317 -36.93 -12.00 16.14
C SER A 317 -36.19 -12.16 17.46
N ASP A 318 -36.75 -12.93 18.39
CA ASP A 318 -36.18 -13.08 19.74
C ASP A 318 -34.97 -14.03 19.76
N TRP A 319 -34.70 -14.74 18.65
CA TRP A 319 -33.57 -15.66 18.48
C TRP A 319 -32.42 -15.03 17.68
N LEU A 320 -32.60 -13.82 17.16
CA LEU A 320 -31.62 -13.08 16.39
C LEU A 320 -30.95 -12.03 17.30
N TYR A 321 -29.62 -11.97 17.29
CA TYR A 321 -28.90 -10.85 17.90
C TYR A 321 -28.55 -9.81 16.84
N GLN A 322 -28.78 -8.54 17.18
CA GLN A 322 -28.34 -7.41 16.38
C GLN A 322 -27.02 -6.88 16.95
N VAL A 323 -25.98 -6.81 16.13
CA VAL A 323 -24.77 -6.06 16.48
C VAL A 323 -25.08 -4.58 16.30
N ALA A 324 -25.29 -3.87 17.42
CA ALA A 324 -25.43 -2.42 17.42
C ALA A 324 -24.12 -1.78 17.93
N TRP A 325 -23.44 -1.05 17.05
CA TRP A 325 -22.29 -0.24 17.45
C TRP A 325 -22.77 0.93 18.30
N ARG A 326 -22.44 0.91 19.59
CA ARG A 326 -22.63 2.07 20.47
C ARG A 326 -21.42 2.97 20.34
N PRO A 327 -21.58 4.29 20.18
CA PRO A 327 -20.46 5.21 20.21
C PRO A 327 -19.74 5.05 21.54
N LYS A 328 -18.50 4.56 21.50
CA LYS A 328 -17.55 4.81 22.58
C LYS A 328 -16.92 6.14 22.22
N THR A 329 -17.12 7.17 23.03
CA THR A 329 -16.43 8.45 22.89
C THR A 329 -14.93 8.19 22.95
N ARG A 330 -14.32 8.01 21.77
CA ARG A 330 -12.88 8.12 21.58
C ARG A 330 -12.64 9.54 21.11
N LEU A 331 -11.86 10.26 21.89
CA LEU A 331 -11.22 11.47 21.42
C LEU A 331 -10.41 11.13 20.16
N ASP A 332 -10.53 12.04 19.20
CA ASP A 332 -9.59 12.33 18.12
C ASP A 332 -9.74 11.64 16.75
N ARG A 333 -9.86 12.56 15.78
CA ARG A 333 -9.65 12.54 14.33
C ARG A 333 -10.76 12.00 13.42
N ALA A 334 -11.36 12.99 12.76
CA ALA A 334 -12.24 12.91 11.61
C ALA A 334 -11.55 12.21 10.42
N LEU A 335 -11.96 10.97 10.16
CA LEU A 335 -12.08 10.47 8.79
C LEU A 335 -13.40 11.01 8.23
N PRO A 336 -13.54 11.26 6.92
CA PRO A 336 -14.83 11.57 6.34
C PRO A 336 -15.79 10.41 6.65
N SER A 337 -16.77 10.69 7.50
CA SER A 337 -17.77 9.73 7.92
C SER A 337 -18.57 9.33 6.68
N LEU A 338 -18.29 8.15 6.14
CA LEU A 338 -19.30 7.46 5.35
C LEU A 338 -20.54 7.32 6.26
N PRO A 339 -21.74 7.67 5.77
CA PRO A 339 -22.97 7.49 6.53
C PRO A 339 -23.02 6.08 7.12
N VAL A 340 -23.64 5.93 8.28
CA VAL A 340 -23.79 4.67 9.05
C VAL A 340 -24.48 3.55 8.23
N ASP A 341 -24.94 3.90 7.04
CA ASP A 341 -25.79 3.24 6.07
C ASP A 341 -25.05 2.96 4.73
N TYR A 342 -23.72 3.02 4.68
CA TYR A 342 -22.94 2.74 3.45
C TYR A 342 -23.09 1.31 2.91
N MET A 343 -23.41 0.32 3.75
CA MET A 343 -23.75 -1.02 3.26
C MET A 343 -25.26 -1.16 3.08
N PRO A 344 -25.75 -1.43 1.85
CA PRO A 344 -27.15 -1.75 1.66
C PRO A 344 -27.53 -2.99 2.47
N ILE A 345 -28.77 -3.02 2.98
CA ILE A 345 -29.31 -4.21 3.66
C ILE A 345 -29.20 -5.43 2.74
N PRO A 346 -28.98 -6.66 3.26
CA PRO A 346 -28.79 -7.86 2.45
C PRO A 346 -29.89 -8.09 1.40
N GLN A 347 -31.12 -7.66 1.69
CA GLN A 347 -32.24 -7.72 0.76
C GLN A 347 -32.06 -6.80 -0.45
N LYS A 348 -31.51 -5.60 -0.26
CA LYS A 348 -31.18 -4.65 -1.33
C LYS A 348 -30.01 -5.17 -2.18
N ILE A 349 -28.98 -5.74 -1.53
CA ILE A 349 -27.86 -6.39 -2.24
C ILE A 349 -28.37 -7.57 -3.08
N ALA A 350 -29.26 -8.39 -2.53
CA ALA A 350 -29.86 -9.50 -3.25
C ALA A 350 -30.64 -9.00 -4.48
N GLU A 351 -31.49 -7.98 -4.33
CA GLU A 351 -32.23 -7.35 -5.43
C GLU A 351 -31.29 -6.79 -6.52
N ASP A 352 -30.23 -6.06 -6.12
CA ASP A 352 -29.29 -5.43 -7.04
C ASP A 352 -28.46 -6.46 -7.83
N VAL A 353 -28.13 -7.60 -7.20
CA VAL A 353 -27.28 -8.63 -7.79
C VAL A 353 -28.10 -9.77 -8.45
N GLN A 354 -29.41 -9.87 -8.17
CA GLN A 354 -30.32 -10.90 -8.71
C GLN A 354 -30.25 -10.98 -10.25
N SER A 355 -30.21 -9.83 -10.92
CA SER A 355 -30.17 -9.74 -12.38
C SER A 355 -28.85 -10.28 -12.94
N GLN A 356 -27.72 -9.95 -12.31
CA GLN A 356 -26.39 -10.45 -12.69
C GLN A 356 -26.24 -11.94 -12.40
N VAL A 357 -26.74 -12.42 -11.26
CA VAL A 357 -26.76 -13.85 -10.92
C VAL A 357 -27.64 -14.63 -11.89
N SER A 358 -28.79 -14.08 -12.29
CA SER A 358 -29.67 -14.70 -13.29
C SER A 358 -28.98 -14.75 -14.67
N LEU A 359 -28.26 -13.69 -15.03
CA LEU A 359 -27.46 -13.64 -16.25
C LEU A 359 -26.35 -14.70 -16.22
N LEU A 360 -25.58 -14.78 -15.13
CA LEU A 360 -24.51 -15.77 -14.94
C LEU A 360 -25.07 -17.21 -14.92
N ASN A 361 -26.19 -17.45 -14.24
CA ASN A 361 -26.88 -18.74 -14.25
C ASN A 361 -27.29 -19.15 -15.67
N SER A 362 -27.78 -18.20 -16.48
CA SER A 362 -28.17 -18.47 -17.87
C SER A 362 -26.97 -18.65 -18.81
N GLN A 363 -25.89 -17.89 -18.60
CA GLN A 363 -24.70 -17.88 -19.44
C GLN A 363 -23.82 -19.11 -19.21
N TYR A 364 -23.73 -19.59 -17.97
CA TYR A 364 -22.90 -20.73 -17.59
C TYR A 364 -23.72 -21.98 -17.22
N GLU A 365 -25.03 -21.95 -17.50
CA GLU A 365 -25.98 -23.04 -17.22
C GLU A 365 -25.85 -23.59 -15.80
N LEU A 366 -25.67 -22.73 -14.79
CA LEU A 366 -25.31 -23.15 -13.43
C LEU A 366 -26.39 -24.02 -12.76
N THR A 367 -27.64 -23.98 -13.26
CA THR A 367 -28.71 -24.91 -12.90
C THR A 367 -28.41 -26.37 -13.25
N ARG A 368 -27.45 -26.65 -14.14
CA ARG A 368 -26.95 -28.01 -14.41
C ARG A 368 -26.13 -28.60 -13.26
N TYR A 369 -25.60 -27.78 -12.35
CA TYR A 369 -24.88 -28.28 -11.17
C TYR A 369 -25.81 -28.76 -10.06
N GLN A 370 -27.08 -28.33 -10.07
CA GLN A 370 -28.07 -28.74 -9.08
C GLN A 370 -28.40 -30.25 -9.16
N PRO A 371 -28.64 -30.86 -10.33
CA PRO A 371 -28.75 -32.31 -10.45
C PRO A 371 -27.40 -33.03 -10.23
N LEU A 372 -26.28 -32.36 -10.53
CA LEU A 372 -24.93 -32.90 -10.33
C LEU A 372 -24.60 -33.11 -8.84
N GLY A 373 -25.14 -32.27 -7.94
CA GLY A 373 -25.06 -32.49 -6.50
C GLY A 373 -25.72 -33.79 -6.07
N LEU A 374 -26.95 -34.07 -6.55
CA LEU A 374 -27.65 -35.31 -6.27
C LEU A 374 -26.94 -36.54 -6.87
N GLU A 375 -26.31 -36.40 -8.03
CA GLU A 375 -25.50 -37.49 -8.61
C GLU A 375 -24.18 -37.71 -7.86
N LEU A 376 -23.53 -36.64 -7.38
CA LEU A 376 -22.33 -36.74 -6.54
C LEU A 376 -22.60 -37.37 -5.17
N ASP A 377 -23.76 -37.08 -4.57
CA ASP A 377 -24.19 -37.69 -3.30
C ASP A 377 -24.43 -39.20 -3.50
N LYS A 378 -25.14 -39.58 -4.58
CA LYS A 378 -25.33 -40.99 -4.96
C LYS A 378 -24.00 -41.71 -5.25
N LEU A 379 -23.10 -41.06 -5.98
CA LEU A 379 -21.78 -41.60 -6.29
C LEU A 379 -20.95 -41.80 -5.01
N SER A 380 -20.99 -40.81 -4.10
CA SER A 380 -20.32 -40.89 -2.80
C SER A 380 -20.85 -42.06 -1.97
N ALA A 381 -22.17 -42.25 -1.94
CA ALA A 381 -22.78 -43.39 -1.27
C ALA A 381 -22.40 -44.73 -1.93
N ALA A 382 -22.37 -44.83 -3.26
CA ALA A 382 -21.95 -46.03 -3.98
C ALA A 382 -20.50 -46.44 -3.61
N TYR A 383 -19.57 -45.47 -3.57
CA TYR A 383 -18.20 -45.74 -3.11
C TYR A 383 -18.15 -46.17 -1.63
N VAL A 384 -18.98 -45.59 -0.77
CA VAL A 384 -19.07 -45.99 0.64
C VAL A 384 -19.60 -47.42 0.78
N ILE A 385 -20.66 -47.77 0.04
CA ILE A 385 -21.22 -49.13 0.01
C ILE A 385 -20.16 -50.12 -0.45
N ASN A 386 -19.44 -49.82 -1.55
CA ASN A 386 -18.39 -50.70 -2.06
C ASN A 386 -17.23 -50.85 -1.10
N ALA A 387 -16.78 -49.77 -0.45
CA ALA A 387 -15.75 -49.84 0.57
C ALA A 387 -16.18 -50.78 1.70
N PHE A 388 -17.43 -50.69 2.15
CA PHE A 388 -17.96 -51.59 3.17
C PHE A 388 -18.07 -53.05 2.70
N VAL A 389 -18.52 -53.30 1.47
CA VAL A 389 -18.60 -54.64 0.89
C VAL A 389 -17.19 -55.26 0.75
N GLN A 390 -16.20 -54.48 0.31
CA GLN A 390 -14.80 -54.92 0.21
C GLN A 390 -14.18 -55.21 1.57
N LEU A 391 -14.58 -54.47 2.60
CA LEU A 391 -14.22 -54.74 4.00
C LEU A 391 -14.96 -55.95 4.59
N GLY A 392 -15.81 -56.62 3.80
CA GLY A 392 -16.56 -57.81 4.22
C GLY A 392 -17.75 -57.50 5.12
N TRP A 393 -18.23 -56.25 5.14
CA TRP A 393 -19.37 -55.89 5.99
C TRP A 393 -20.69 -56.40 5.39
N GLN A 394 -21.41 -57.23 6.16
CA GLN A 394 -22.70 -57.80 5.74
C GLN A 394 -23.74 -57.67 6.86
N PRO A 395 -24.27 -56.46 7.11
CA PRO A 395 -25.28 -56.25 8.14
C PRO A 395 -26.62 -56.85 7.70
N GLN A 396 -27.34 -57.43 8.65
CA GLN A 396 -28.67 -58.00 8.43
C GLN A 396 -29.75 -56.91 8.44
N LEU A 397 -30.79 -57.07 7.63
CA LEU A 397 -31.97 -56.21 7.67
C LEU A 397 -32.54 -56.11 9.09
N LYS A 398 -32.86 -54.89 9.52
CA LYS A 398 -33.33 -54.52 10.87
C LYS A 398 -32.30 -54.70 12.00
N GLN A 399 -31.05 -55.07 11.69
CA GLN A 399 -29.97 -55.08 12.67
C GLN A 399 -29.70 -53.66 13.17
N HIS A 400 -29.45 -53.54 14.48
CA HIS A 400 -29.04 -52.29 15.10
C HIS A 400 -27.53 -52.24 15.23
N ILE A 401 -26.92 -51.21 14.66
CA ILE A 401 -25.47 -51.00 14.63
C ILE A 401 -25.11 -49.67 15.30
N SER A 402 -23.85 -49.53 15.68
CA SER A 402 -23.26 -48.30 16.19
C SER A 402 -21.88 -48.11 15.57
N THR A 403 -21.33 -46.89 15.57
CA THR A 403 -19.96 -46.65 15.09
C THR A 403 -18.95 -47.52 15.83
N ASN A 404 -19.15 -47.72 17.14
CA ASN A 404 -18.27 -48.54 17.97
C ASN A 404 -18.38 -50.05 17.67
N SER A 405 -19.59 -50.57 17.44
CA SER A 405 -19.76 -51.99 17.10
C SER A 405 -19.24 -52.29 15.69
N THR A 406 -19.52 -51.39 14.73
CA THR A 406 -19.07 -51.51 13.33
C THR A 406 -17.56 -51.36 13.22
N SER A 407 -16.96 -50.43 13.98
CA SER A 407 -15.50 -50.25 14.04
C SER A 407 -14.79 -51.51 14.54
N LYS A 408 -15.37 -52.23 15.50
CA LYS A 408 -14.82 -53.49 16.01
C LYS A 408 -14.99 -54.63 15.00
N GLU A 409 -16.16 -54.73 14.39
CA GLU A 409 -16.48 -55.75 13.39
C GLU A 409 -15.55 -55.67 12.17
N LEU A 410 -15.27 -54.45 11.70
CA LEU A 410 -14.43 -54.20 10.52
C LEU A 410 -12.94 -53.94 10.85
N ASN A 411 -12.53 -54.15 12.11
CA ASN A 411 -11.16 -53.90 12.57
C ASN A 411 -10.61 -52.50 12.22
N ILE A 412 -11.46 -51.47 12.30
CA ILE A 412 -11.10 -50.08 11.96
C ILE A 412 -10.27 -49.47 13.11
N VAL A 413 -9.07 -48.99 12.78
CA VAL A 413 -8.18 -48.30 13.73
C VAL A 413 -8.76 -46.96 14.20
N LYS A 414 -8.34 -46.51 15.39
CA LYS A 414 -8.93 -45.37 16.10
C LYS A 414 -8.92 -44.07 15.28
N GLU A 415 -7.87 -43.87 14.48
CA GLU A 415 -7.67 -42.71 13.61
C GLU A 415 -8.75 -42.57 12.54
N HIS A 416 -9.39 -43.68 12.13
CA HIS A 416 -10.40 -43.70 11.07
C HIS A 416 -11.85 -43.80 11.59
N GLN A 417 -12.07 -43.84 12.91
CA GLN A 417 -13.43 -43.91 13.47
C GLN A 417 -14.31 -42.70 13.14
N ARG A 418 -13.71 -41.51 13.00
CA ARG A 418 -14.42 -40.30 12.58
C ARG A 418 -14.89 -40.41 11.12
N LEU A 419 -14.06 -40.97 10.25
CA LEU A 419 -14.42 -41.22 8.85
C LEU A 419 -15.52 -42.26 8.75
N LEU A 420 -15.42 -43.35 9.51
CA LEU A 420 -16.49 -44.35 9.62
C LEU A 420 -17.83 -43.73 10.06
N GLY A 421 -17.80 -42.82 11.04
CA GLY A 421 -18.99 -42.08 11.47
C GLY A 421 -19.64 -41.30 10.34
N ARG A 422 -18.85 -40.60 9.51
CA ARG A 422 -19.35 -39.89 8.33
C ARG A 422 -19.90 -40.82 7.26
N MET A 423 -19.24 -41.95 7.01
CA MET A 423 -19.72 -42.96 6.06
C MET A 423 -21.09 -43.52 6.47
N LEU A 424 -21.32 -43.78 7.77
CA LEU A 424 -22.63 -44.20 8.27
C LEU A 424 -23.71 -43.12 8.18
N GLU A 425 -23.33 -41.84 8.29
CA GLU A 425 -24.24 -40.71 8.07
C GLU A 425 -24.63 -40.57 6.59
N ILE A 426 -23.68 -40.75 5.67
CA ILE A 426 -23.96 -40.79 4.21
C ILE A 426 -24.96 -41.91 3.88
N LEU A 427 -24.76 -43.11 4.44
CA LEU A 427 -25.73 -44.22 4.28
C LEU A 427 -27.10 -43.92 4.92
N GLN A 428 -27.16 -43.03 5.91
CA GLN A 428 -28.41 -42.59 6.52
C GLN A 428 -29.14 -41.56 5.64
N GLU A 429 -28.40 -40.68 4.99
CA GLU A 429 -28.94 -39.70 4.03
C GLU A 429 -29.55 -40.41 2.80
N GLU A 430 -28.94 -41.50 2.35
CA GLU A 430 -29.49 -42.37 1.28
C GLU A 430 -30.56 -43.37 1.75
N GLY A 431 -30.93 -43.37 3.04
CA GLY A 431 -32.00 -44.22 3.57
C GLY A 431 -31.65 -45.72 3.67
N ILE A 432 -30.38 -46.08 3.55
CA ILE A 432 -29.88 -47.44 3.82
C ILE A 432 -29.84 -47.70 5.33
N LEU A 433 -29.54 -46.66 6.11
CA LEU A 433 -29.57 -46.66 7.56
C LEU A 433 -30.62 -45.67 8.10
N GLN A 434 -31.25 -46.00 9.21
CA GLN A 434 -32.12 -45.07 9.94
C GLN A 434 -31.56 -44.84 11.34
N LYS A 435 -31.39 -43.57 11.73
CA LYS A 435 -30.87 -43.23 13.05
C LYS A 435 -31.94 -43.39 14.13
N ILE A 436 -31.66 -44.23 15.13
CA ILE A 436 -32.51 -44.49 16.30
C ILE A 436 -31.68 -44.22 17.56
N GLY A 437 -31.83 -43.02 18.13
CA GLY A 437 -31.01 -42.55 19.24
C GLY A 437 -29.52 -42.46 18.85
N SER A 438 -28.67 -43.20 19.56
CA SER A 438 -27.21 -43.28 19.31
C SER A 438 -26.79 -44.45 18.39
N LYS A 439 -27.77 -45.16 17.82
CA LYS A 439 -27.57 -46.32 16.94
C LYS A 439 -28.23 -46.07 15.59
N TRP A 440 -27.90 -46.93 14.63
CA TRP A 440 -28.56 -47.00 13.33
C TRP A 440 -29.25 -48.34 13.18
N GLN A 441 -30.40 -48.38 12.53
CA GLN A 441 -31.07 -49.59 12.08
C GLN A 441 -30.81 -49.75 10.58
N VAL A 442 -30.47 -50.96 10.15
CA VAL A 442 -30.29 -51.29 8.74
C VAL A 442 -31.65 -51.45 8.07
N CYS A 443 -31.92 -50.58 7.09
CA CYS A 443 -33.19 -50.50 6.38
C CYS A 443 -33.14 -51.17 5.01
N GLN A 444 -31.96 -51.26 4.40
CA GLN A 444 -31.73 -51.86 3.08
C GLN A 444 -30.46 -52.75 3.11
N GLU A 445 -30.41 -53.75 2.21
CA GLU A 445 -29.22 -54.58 2.03
C GLU A 445 -28.11 -53.78 1.32
N LEU A 446 -26.86 -53.93 1.76
CA LEU A 446 -25.70 -53.39 1.05
C LEU A 446 -25.42 -54.27 -0.18
N ARG A 447 -25.79 -53.78 -1.36
CA ARG A 447 -25.43 -54.41 -2.63
C ARG A 447 -24.36 -53.55 -3.29
N GLY A 448 -23.17 -54.11 -3.46
CA GLY A 448 -22.10 -53.45 -4.20
C GLY A 448 -22.47 -53.39 -5.68
N GLU A 449 -22.42 -52.21 -6.26
CA GLU A 449 -22.49 -51.97 -7.72
C GLU A 449 -21.25 -51.16 -8.10
N ASP A 450 -20.65 -51.43 -9.26
CA ASP A 450 -19.49 -50.67 -9.73
C ASP A 450 -19.89 -49.20 -9.97
N PRO A 451 -19.21 -48.20 -9.36
CA PRO A 451 -19.60 -46.80 -9.50
C PRO A 451 -19.15 -46.17 -10.83
N GLU A 452 -18.40 -46.91 -11.68
CA GLU A 452 -17.91 -46.44 -12.99
C GLU A 452 -18.99 -46.36 -14.09
#